data_AF-A0A7S4PQP5-F1
#
_entry.id   AF-A0A7S4PQP5-F1
#
_cell.length_a   1.000
_cell.length_b   1.000
_cell.length_c   1.000
_cell.angle_alpha   90.00
_cell.angle_beta   90.00
_cell.angle_gamma   90.00
#
_symmetry.space_group_name_H-M   'P 1'
#
loop_
_entity.id
_entity.type
_entity.pdbx_description
1 polymer ?
#
loop_
_entity_poly.entity_id
_entity_poly.type
_entity_poly.pdbx_seq_one_letter_code
_entity_poly.pdbx_strand_id
1 'polypeptide(L)'
;TFEGALLVKHALTRLEARARPWMQGQAWGAEGAELVACRQAADVLMLDKERLVGEAAADWRRHICPALTAAQLSRLVAAFRPTEAAPDAVPAPVLAALEAQALAATVTPSVGDAASSAEQAWHQAEDWALVRLHEK
;
A
#
# COMPACT_ATOMS: atom_id res chain seq x y z
N THR A 1 3.60 -17.62 -7.06
CA THR A 1 3.59 -18.08 -8.46
C THR A 1 2.42 -17.45 -9.18
N PHE A 2 2.37 -17.55 -10.51
CA PHE A 2 1.26 -17.02 -11.32
C PHE A 2 -0.06 -17.75 -11.00
N GLU A 3 -0.02 -19.08 -10.92
CA GLU A 3 -1.17 -19.94 -10.64
C GLU A 3 -1.73 -19.68 -9.24
N GLY A 4 -0.86 -19.47 -8.26
CA GLY A 4 -1.28 -19.10 -6.91
C GLY A 4 -2.05 -17.78 -6.91
N ALA A 5 -1.60 -16.79 -7.67
CA ALA A 5 -2.30 -15.52 -7.84
C ALA A 5 -3.66 -15.69 -8.53
N LEU A 6 -3.72 -16.52 -9.56
CA LEU A 6 -4.98 -16.85 -10.26
C LEU A 6 -5.99 -17.51 -9.31
N LEU A 7 -5.55 -18.47 -8.48
CA LEU A 7 -6.39 -19.13 -7.50
C LEU A 7 -6.91 -18.15 -6.44
N VAL A 8 -6.06 -17.26 -5.92
CA VAL A 8 -6.47 -16.20 -4.99
C VAL A 8 -7.52 -15.31 -5.63
N LYS A 9 -7.29 -14.84 -6.86
CA LYS A 9 -8.23 -13.98 -7.58
C LYS A 9 -9.59 -14.66 -7.81
N HIS A 10 -9.58 -15.95 -8.13
CA HIS A 10 -10.79 -16.75 -8.26
C HIS A 10 -11.53 -16.89 -6.92
N ALA A 11 -10.80 -17.20 -5.84
CA ALA A 11 -11.36 -17.33 -4.50
C ALA A 11 -11.98 -16.02 -4.00
N LEU A 12 -11.29 -14.89 -4.16
CA LEU A 12 -11.78 -13.56 -3.80
C LEU A 12 -13.06 -13.21 -4.56
N THR A 13 -13.09 -13.48 -5.87
CA THR A 13 -14.30 -13.24 -6.70
C THR A 13 -15.49 -14.06 -6.22
N ARG A 14 -15.26 -15.32 -5.82
CA ARG A 14 -16.33 -16.17 -5.26
C ARG A 14 -16.77 -15.69 -3.89
N LEU A 15 -15.84 -15.25 -3.04
CA LEU A 15 -16.13 -14.69 -1.73
C LEU A 15 -16.99 -13.43 -1.85
N GLU A 16 -16.61 -12.50 -2.73
CA GLU A 16 -17.36 -11.26 -2.99
C GLU A 16 -18.76 -11.53 -3.55
N ALA A 17 -18.87 -12.45 -4.52
CA ALA A 17 -20.16 -12.83 -5.09
C ALA A 17 -21.08 -13.44 -4.03
N ARG A 18 -20.51 -14.27 -3.14
CA ARG A 18 -21.26 -14.88 -2.04
C ARG A 18 -21.64 -13.82 -1.01
N ALA A 19 -20.74 -12.92 -0.63
CA ALA A 19 -20.98 -11.87 0.38
C ALA A 19 -22.01 -10.82 -0.07
N ARG A 20 -22.12 -10.58 -1.39
CA ARG A 20 -22.93 -9.51 -1.98
C ARG A 20 -24.37 -9.38 -1.45
N PRO A 21 -25.17 -10.45 -1.26
CA PRO A 21 -26.54 -10.33 -0.77
C PRO A 21 -26.63 -9.82 0.67
N TRP A 22 -25.62 -10.09 1.50
CA TRP A 22 -25.58 -9.69 2.90
C TRP A 22 -25.04 -8.28 3.10
N MET A 23 -24.29 -7.76 2.12
CA MET A 23 -23.66 -6.46 2.29
C MET A 23 -24.56 -5.26 2.00
N GLN A 24 -25.64 -5.38 1.23
CA GLN A 24 -26.68 -4.35 1.04
C GLN A 24 -26.19 -2.87 1.01
N GLY A 25 -25.09 -2.57 0.31
CA GLY A 25 -24.54 -1.22 0.19
C GLY A 25 -23.60 -0.75 1.31
N GLN A 26 -23.34 -1.58 2.33
CA GLN A 26 -22.26 -1.35 3.29
C GLN A 26 -20.90 -1.61 2.65
N ALA A 27 -19.96 -0.71 2.93
CA ALA A 27 -18.55 -0.95 2.64
C ALA A 27 -18.06 -2.12 3.50
N TRP A 28 -17.26 -3.00 2.90
CA TRP A 28 -16.41 -3.89 3.69
C TRP A 28 -15.51 -2.97 4.53
N GLY A 29 -15.51 -3.13 5.85
CA GLY A 29 -14.71 -2.31 6.77
C GLY A 29 -13.20 -2.53 6.59
N ALA A 30 -12.47 -2.69 7.69
CA ALA A 30 -11.04 -2.95 7.64
C ALA A 30 -10.71 -4.23 6.84
N GLU A 31 -11.56 -5.26 6.96
CA GLU A 31 -11.46 -6.52 6.23
C GLU A 31 -11.58 -6.32 4.71
N GLY A 32 -12.31 -5.28 4.28
CA GLY A 32 -12.40 -4.88 2.88
C GLY A 32 -11.08 -4.39 2.31
N ALA A 33 -10.39 -3.56 3.09
CA ALA A 33 -9.10 -3.01 2.70
C ALA A 33 -8.05 -4.13 2.54
N GLU A 34 -8.07 -5.14 3.42
CA GLU A 34 -7.20 -6.31 3.31
C GLU A 34 -7.50 -7.13 2.05
N LEU A 35 -8.77 -7.38 1.74
CA LEU A 35 -9.16 -8.11 0.52
C LEU A 35 -8.77 -7.35 -0.76
N VAL A 36 -8.90 -6.02 -0.74
CA VAL A 36 -8.43 -5.16 -1.84
C VAL A 36 -6.91 -5.30 -2.00
N ALA A 37 -6.13 -5.22 -0.92
CA ALA A 37 -4.69 -5.41 -0.98
C ALA A 37 -4.30 -6.81 -1.49
N CYS A 38 -5.00 -7.86 -1.06
CA CYS A 38 -4.81 -9.22 -1.57
C CYS A 38 -5.11 -9.34 -3.07
N ARG A 39 -6.19 -8.71 -3.54
CA ARG A 39 -6.54 -8.68 -4.97
C ARG A 39 -5.46 -7.98 -5.79
N GLN A 40 -5.02 -6.81 -5.35
CA GLN A 40 -3.96 -6.05 -6.02
C GLN A 40 -2.63 -6.81 -6.02
N ALA A 41 -2.29 -7.53 -4.95
CA ALA A 41 -1.11 -8.38 -4.90
C ALA A 41 -1.20 -9.53 -5.91
N ALA A 42 -2.36 -10.16 -6.05
CA ALA A 42 -2.59 -11.17 -7.08
C ALA A 42 -2.43 -10.58 -8.49
N ASP A 43 -2.99 -9.39 -8.74
CA ASP A 43 -2.85 -8.70 -10.03
C ASP A 43 -1.37 -8.43 -10.37
N VAL A 44 -0.58 -7.91 -9.42
CA VAL A 44 0.86 -7.67 -9.60
C VAL A 44 1.61 -8.96 -9.98
N LEU A 45 1.28 -10.09 -9.35
CA LEU A 45 1.93 -11.37 -9.65
C LEU A 45 1.59 -11.90 -11.06
N MET A 46 0.44 -11.50 -11.60
CA MET A 46 -0.02 -11.89 -12.95
C MET A 46 0.47 -10.94 -14.06
N LEU A 47 1.03 -9.79 -13.72
CA LEU A 47 1.44 -8.76 -14.67
C LEU A 47 2.92 -8.86 -15.03
N ASP A 48 3.28 -8.24 -16.15
CA ASP A 48 4.68 -8.04 -16.54
C ASP A 48 5.41 -7.22 -15.46
N LYS A 49 6.52 -7.78 -14.97
CA LYS A 49 7.28 -7.25 -13.84
C LYS A 49 8.10 -6.02 -14.23
N GLU A 50 8.43 -5.84 -15.50
CA GLU A 50 9.13 -4.64 -15.97
C GLU A 50 8.28 -3.38 -15.80
N ARG A 51 6.95 -3.51 -15.94
CA ARG A 51 5.98 -2.42 -15.75
C ARG A 51 5.90 -1.92 -14.32
N LEU A 52 6.48 -2.66 -13.38
CA LEU A 52 6.53 -2.23 -12.01
C LEU A 52 7.48 -1.07 -11.81
N VAL A 53 8.44 -0.76 -12.69
CA VAL A 53 9.43 0.33 -12.47
C VAL A 53 9.57 1.21 -13.71
N GLY A 54 10.19 2.40 -13.53
CA GLY A 54 10.31 3.42 -14.58
C GLY A 54 9.30 4.56 -14.45
N GLU A 55 9.37 5.54 -15.34
CA GLU A 55 8.56 6.76 -15.27
C GLU A 55 7.06 6.48 -15.33
N ALA A 56 6.64 5.57 -16.22
CA ALA A 56 5.24 5.19 -16.36
C ALA A 56 4.71 4.32 -15.21
N ALA A 57 5.60 3.75 -14.38
CA ALA A 57 5.19 2.83 -13.33
C ALA A 57 4.47 3.54 -12.17
N ALA A 58 4.80 4.80 -11.87
CA ALA A 58 4.16 5.52 -10.78
C ALA A 58 2.65 5.68 -11.02
N ASP A 59 2.27 6.14 -12.21
CA ASP A 59 0.87 6.29 -12.59
C ASP A 59 0.19 4.94 -12.74
N TRP A 60 0.86 3.96 -13.33
CA TRP A 60 0.31 2.62 -13.44
C TRP A 60 -0.01 2.00 -12.07
N ARG A 61 0.92 2.09 -11.10
CA ARG A 61 0.75 1.54 -9.75
C ARG A 61 -0.40 2.23 -9.01
N ARG A 62 -0.61 3.54 -9.22
CA ARG A 62 -1.77 4.27 -8.65
C ARG A 62 -3.12 3.70 -9.11
N HIS A 63 -3.18 3.13 -10.32
CA HIS A 63 -4.41 2.56 -10.86
C HIS A 63 -4.56 1.07 -10.54
N ILE A 64 -3.46 0.32 -10.54
CA ILE A 64 -3.49 -1.14 -10.39
C ILE A 64 -3.33 -1.61 -8.95
N CYS A 65 -2.41 -0.99 -8.20
CA CYS A 65 -2.09 -1.43 -6.84
C CYS A 65 -1.91 -0.27 -5.84
N PRO A 66 -2.88 0.67 -5.73
CA PRO A 66 -2.76 1.82 -4.83
C PRO A 66 -2.67 1.46 -3.35
N ALA A 67 -3.12 0.27 -2.94
CA ALA A 67 -3.04 -0.18 -1.54
C ALA A 67 -1.70 -0.84 -1.20
N LEU A 68 -0.78 -1.00 -2.16
CA LEU A 68 0.51 -1.64 -1.97
C LEU A 68 1.65 -0.61 -1.95
N THR A 69 2.41 -0.62 -0.86
CA THR A 69 3.66 0.13 -0.72
C THR A 69 4.78 -0.47 -1.58
N ALA A 70 5.80 0.32 -1.90
CA ALA A 70 7.01 -0.17 -2.57
C ALA A 70 7.68 -1.33 -1.81
N ALA A 71 7.67 -1.29 -0.48
CA ALA A 71 8.21 -2.37 0.37
C ALA A 71 7.38 -3.67 0.28
N GLN A 72 6.05 -3.58 0.19
CA GLN A 72 5.19 -4.74 -0.05
C GLN A 72 5.39 -5.30 -1.45
N LEU A 73 5.49 -4.43 -2.47
CA LEU A 73 5.76 -4.83 -3.84
C LEU A 73 7.11 -5.55 -3.96
N SER A 74 8.18 -4.98 -3.41
CA SER A 74 9.52 -5.60 -3.37
C SER A 74 9.47 -7.01 -2.78
N ARG A 75 8.90 -7.18 -1.58
CA ARG A 75 8.76 -8.50 -0.94
C ARG A 75 7.93 -9.47 -1.77
N LEU A 76 6.83 -9.00 -2.33
CA LEU A 76 5.92 -9.80 -3.14
C LEU A 76 6.62 -10.34 -4.40
N VAL A 77 7.34 -9.48 -5.12
CA VAL A 77 8.01 -9.89 -6.35
C VAL A 77 9.30 -10.68 -6.08
N ALA A 78 10.03 -10.40 -4.99
CA ALA A 78 11.17 -11.22 -4.57
C ALA A 78 10.75 -12.66 -4.22
N ALA A 79 9.52 -12.83 -3.73
CA ALA A 79 8.93 -14.14 -3.47
C ALA A 79 8.35 -14.82 -4.73
N PHE A 80 8.31 -14.14 -5.87
CA PHE A 80 7.83 -14.74 -7.11
C PHE A 80 8.73 -15.92 -7.51
N ARG A 81 8.10 -16.97 -8.02
CA ARG A 81 8.76 -18.17 -8.54
C ARG A 81 8.19 -18.40 -9.94
N PRO A 82 9.05 -18.38 -10.97
CA PRO A 82 8.63 -18.71 -12.32
C PRO A 82 8.02 -20.10 -12.41
N THR A 83 7.08 -20.25 -13.33
CA THR A 83 6.39 -21.50 -13.63
C THR A 83 6.26 -21.65 -15.13
N GLU A 84 5.74 -22.78 -15.61
CA GLU A 84 5.49 -22.97 -17.04
C GLU A 84 4.53 -21.91 -17.62
N ALA A 85 3.52 -21.49 -16.85
CA ALA A 85 2.57 -20.46 -17.27
C ALA A 85 3.14 -19.02 -17.19
N ALA A 86 4.23 -18.81 -16.44
CA ALA A 86 4.91 -17.53 -16.31
C ALA A 86 6.42 -17.78 -16.09
N PRO A 87 7.17 -18.04 -17.17
CA PRO A 87 8.56 -18.50 -17.09
C PRO A 87 9.55 -17.36 -16.77
N ASP A 88 9.13 -16.12 -16.97
CA ASP A 88 10.00 -14.96 -16.80
C ASP A 88 10.24 -14.68 -15.31
N ALA A 89 11.52 -14.74 -14.91
CA ALA A 89 11.94 -14.31 -13.59
C ALA A 89 11.80 -12.79 -13.45
N VAL A 90 11.74 -12.33 -12.20
CA VAL A 90 11.73 -10.89 -11.92
C VAL A 90 13.11 -10.32 -12.29
N PRO A 91 13.19 -9.31 -13.16
CA PRO A 91 14.48 -8.72 -13.52
C PRO A 91 15.15 -8.07 -12.30
N ALA A 92 16.45 -8.31 -12.12
CA ALA A 92 17.21 -7.72 -11.01
C ALA A 92 17.10 -6.18 -10.91
N PRO A 93 17.09 -5.41 -12.01
CA PRO A 93 16.88 -3.96 -11.94
C PRO A 93 15.53 -3.56 -11.34
N VAL A 94 14.48 -4.37 -11.55
CA VAL A 94 13.15 -4.14 -10.98
C VAL A 94 13.19 -4.26 -9.46
N LEU A 95 13.84 -5.31 -8.95
CA LEU A 95 14.00 -5.52 -7.51
C LEU A 95 14.80 -4.40 -6.86
N ALA A 96 15.96 -4.06 -7.43
CA ALA A 96 16.81 -2.98 -6.92
C ALA A 96 16.08 -1.63 -6.89
N ALA A 97 15.32 -1.30 -7.94
CA ALA A 97 14.55 -0.07 -7.98
C ALA A 97 13.40 -0.05 -6.94
N LEU A 98 12.71 -1.17 -6.73
CA LEU A 98 11.68 -1.28 -5.69
C LEU A 98 12.25 -1.16 -4.27
N GLU A 99 13.41 -1.77 -4.02
CA GLU A 99 14.13 -1.66 -2.75
C GLU A 99 14.61 -0.23 -2.49
N ALA A 100 15.17 0.44 -3.50
CA ALA A 100 15.58 1.83 -3.40
C ALA A 100 14.39 2.76 -3.08
N GLN A 101 13.24 2.52 -3.72
CA GLN A 101 12.01 3.27 -3.43
C GLN A 101 11.46 2.98 -2.03
N ALA A 102 11.52 1.73 -1.58
CA ALA A 102 11.13 1.35 -0.22
C ALA A 102 12.01 2.06 0.82
N LEU A 103 13.32 2.11 0.59
CA LEU A 103 14.26 2.81 1.45
C LEU A 103 14.02 4.32 1.43
N ALA A 104 13.83 4.93 0.25
CA ALA A 104 13.54 6.35 0.13
C ALA A 104 12.29 6.77 0.92
N ALA A 105 11.25 5.92 0.91
CA ALA A 105 10.03 6.13 1.72
C ALA A 105 10.27 6.05 3.23
N THR A 106 11.32 5.36 3.69
CA THR A 106 11.73 5.33 5.11
C THR A 106 12.67 6.46 5.50
N VAL A 107 13.43 7.00 4.54
CA VAL A 107 14.47 8.03 4.75
C VAL A 107 13.95 9.45 4.52
N THR A 108 12.70 9.63 4.11
CA THR A 108 11.99 10.90 4.26
C THR A 108 11.40 11.01 5.67
N PRO A 109 12.09 11.60 6.68
CA PRO A 109 11.35 12.27 7.73
C PRO A 109 10.54 13.39 7.08
N SER A 110 9.29 13.55 7.47
CA SER A 110 8.51 14.73 7.15
C SER A 110 9.22 15.96 7.73
N VAL A 111 10.08 16.60 6.96
CA VAL A 111 10.58 17.94 7.29
C VAL A 111 9.49 18.92 6.87
N GLY A 112 8.77 19.43 7.88
CA GLY A 112 7.81 20.52 7.75
C GLY A 112 6.37 20.11 8.10
N ASP A 113 5.94 20.51 9.31
CA ASP A 113 4.57 20.94 9.69
C ASP A 113 3.93 20.28 10.91
N ALA A 114 4.31 19.06 11.33
CA ALA A 114 3.66 18.44 12.50
C ALA A 114 4.29 18.83 13.85
N ALA A 115 5.63 18.99 13.92
CA ALA A 115 6.32 19.31 15.17
C ALA A 115 6.10 20.77 15.61
N SER A 116 6.06 21.71 14.66
CA SER A 116 5.77 23.13 14.93
C SER A 116 4.35 23.33 15.49
N SER A 117 3.36 22.56 15.01
CA SER A 117 1.97 22.74 15.43
C SER A 117 1.72 22.19 16.83
N ALA A 118 2.36 21.07 17.21
CA ALA A 118 2.22 20.50 18.55
C ALA A 118 2.93 21.36 19.62
N GLU A 119 4.11 21.90 19.30
CA GLU A 119 4.89 22.76 20.22
C GLU A 119 4.25 24.15 20.36
N GLN A 120 3.71 24.72 19.27
CA GLN A 120 2.90 25.95 19.33
C GLN A 120 1.57 25.76 20.05
N ALA A 121 0.91 24.60 19.91
CA ALA A 121 -0.31 24.28 20.65
C ALA A 121 -0.03 24.11 22.16
N TRP A 122 1.14 23.57 22.53
CA TRP A 122 1.56 23.45 23.92
C TRP A 122 1.79 24.82 24.56
N HIS A 123 2.55 25.70 23.90
CA HIS A 123 2.79 27.05 24.41
C HIS A 123 1.52 27.92 24.44
N GLN A 124 0.61 27.78 23.47
CA GLN A 124 -0.70 28.44 23.54
C GLN A 124 -1.57 27.93 24.70
N ALA A 125 -1.51 26.63 25.02
CA ALA A 125 -2.25 26.07 26.14
C ALA A 125 -1.71 26.54 27.50
N GLU A 126 -0.38 26.69 27.62
CA GLU A 126 0.27 27.24 28.83
C GLU A 126 -0.07 28.73 29.04
N ASP A 127 -0.04 29.54 27.99
CA ASP A 127 -0.44 30.95 28.07
C ASP A 127 -1.92 31.12 28.45
N TRP A 128 -2.80 30.26 27.93
CA TRP A 128 -4.23 30.30 28.28
C TRP A 128 -4.50 29.90 29.74
N ALA A 129 -3.71 28.98 30.28
CA ALA A 129 -3.81 28.56 31.68
C ALA A 129 -3.33 29.64 32.66
N LEU A 130 -2.30 30.41 32.28
CA LEU A 130 -1.76 31.51 33.10
C LEU A 130 -2.71 32.71 33.17
N VAL A 131 -3.44 33.01 32.09
CA VAL A 131 -4.45 34.08 32.06
C VAL A 131 -5.63 33.77 32.98
N ARG A 132 -6.12 32.52 32.99
CA ARG A 132 -7.26 32.12 33.86
C ARG A 132 -6.92 32.04 35.36
N LEU A 133 -5.65 31.93 35.72
CA LEU A 133 -5.21 31.90 37.11
C LEU A 133 -5.10 33.30 37.73
N HIS A 134 -5.03 34.36 36.93
CA HIS A 134 -4.97 35.76 37.39
C HIS A 134 -6.33 36.49 37.40
N GLU A 135 -7.41 35.84 36.95
CA GLU A 135 -8.78 36.39 37.02
C GLU A 135 -9.59 35.89 38.23
N LYS A 136 -8.93 35.40 39.29
CA LYS A 136 -9.52 35.13 40.60
C LYS A 136 -8.85 35.96 41.68
#